data_AF-A0A4V3A6K1-F1
#
_entry.id   AF-A0A4V3A6K1-F1
#
_cell.length_a   1.000
_cell.length_b   1.000
_cell.length_c   1.000
_cell.angle_alpha   90.00
_cell.angle_beta   90.00
_cell.angle_gamma   90.00
#
_symmetry.space_group_name_H-M   'P 1'
#
loop_
_entity.id
_entity.type
_entity.pdbx_description
1 polymer ?
#
loop_
_entity_poly.entity_id
_entity_poly.type
_entity_poly.pdbx_seq_one_letter_code
_entity_poly.pdbx_strand_id
1 'polypeptide(L)'
;MTTGIIETDYAATQAEAARLTALADDAEAIAHACIEAAETLAADQASWAKEWKPEGVHQETTAKLADGITTVATQAQDLAESIRSEARTLERRVADAIAVDEENAAALDEVDTQLTTKRPLGN
;
A
#
# COMPACT_ATOMS: atom_id res chain seq x y z
N MET A 1 20.51 18.63 18.65
CA MET A 1 20.92 17.33 18.07
C MET A 1 19.73 16.40 17.84
N THR A 2 18.55 16.66 18.39
CA THR A 2 17.34 15.82 18.25
C THR A 2 16.61 15.97 16.91
N THR A 3 16.68 17.14 16.26
CA THR A 3 15.99 17.43 15.00
C THR A 3 16.38 16.49 13.85
N GLY A 4 17.67 16.15 13.72
CA GLY A 4 18.16 15.27 12.65
C GLY A 4 17.78 13.79 12.80
N ILE A 5 17.45 13.31 14.01
CA ILE A 5 17.00 11.93 14.22
C ILE A 5 15.53 11.79 13.77
N ILE A 6 14.71 12.79 14.11
CA ILE A 6 13.28 12.79 13.79
C ILE A 6 13.04 12.99 12.28
N GLU A 7 13.78 13.89 11.64
CA GLU A 7 13.75 14.08 10.17
C GLU A 7 14.17 12.79 9.41
N THR A 8 15.14 12.05 9.95
CA THR A 8 15.59 10.77 9.36
C THR A 8 14.50 9.69 9.48
N ASP A 9 13.79 9.64 10.61
CA ASP A 9 12.69 8.70 10.83
C ASP A 9 11.47 9.01 9.93
N TYR A 10 11.19 10.29 9.65
CA TYR A 10 10.16 10.68 8.68
C TYR A 10 10.50 10.24 7.28
N ALA A 11 11.73 10.49 6.83
CA ALA A 11 12.17 10.12 5.49
C ALA A 11 12.12 8.59 5.31
N ALA A 12 12.55 7.83 6.32
CA ALA A 12 12.47 6.37 6.31
C ALA A 12 11.01 5.86 6.25
N THR A 13 10.11 6.49 7.02
CA THR A 13 8.69 6.09 7.04
C THR A 13 7.98 6.44 5.73
N GLN A 14 8.27 7.60 5.12
CA GLN A 14 7.76 7.96 3.80
C GLN A 14 8.31 7.03 2.70
N ALA A 15 9.59 6.68 2.77
CA ALA A 15 10.19 5.73 1.84
C ALA A 15 9.52 4.35 1.93
N GLU A 16 9.21 3.88 3.14
CA GLU A 16 8.48 2.62 3.34
C GLU A 16 7.05 2.72 2.83
N ALA A 17 6.33 3.81 3.06
CA ALA A 17 5.00 4.03 2.50
C ALA A 17 5.02 3.97 0.96
N ALA A 18 6.00 4.63 0.32
CA ALA A 18 6.17 4.57 -1.13
C ALA A 18 6.48 3.14 -1.62
N ARG A 19 7.31 2.40 -0.88
CA ARG A 19 7.63 0.99 -1.18
C ARG A 19 6.39 0.11 -1.09
N LEU A 20 5.54 0.30 -0.07
CA LEU A 20 4.28 -0.42 0.07
C LEU A 20 3.31 -0.07 -1.05
N THR A 21 3.20 1.19 -1.45
CA THR A 21 2.37 1.58 -2.60
C THR A 21 2.82 0.89 -3.88
N ALA A 22 4.12 0.86 -4.17
CA ALA A 22 4.65 0.14 -5.32
C ALA A 22 4.36 -1.38 -5.25
N LEU A 23 4.47 -1.98 -4.06
CA LEU A 23 4.14 -3.39 -3.86
C LEU A 23 2.64 -3.68 -4.06
N ALA A 24 1.76 -2.76 -3.66
CA ALA A 24 0.32 -2.87 -3.92
C ALA A 24 0.02 -2.81 -5.41
N ASP A 25 0.69 -1.93 -6.15
CA ASP A 25 0.56 -1.82 -7.61
C ASP A 25 1.02 -3.12 -8.30
N ASP A 26 2.13 -3.72 -7.85
CA ASP A 26 2.61 -5.02 -8.35
C ASP A 26 1.59 -6.15 -8.08
N ALA A 27 0.98 -6.18 -6.89
CA ALA A 27 -0.05 -7.15 -6.55
C ALA A 27 -1.32 -6.99 -7.41
N GLU A 28 -1.72 -5.75 -7.69
CA GLU A 28 -2.83 -5.43 -8.59
C GLU A 28 -2.52 -5.88 -10.04
N ALA A 29 -1.29 -5.69 -10.51
CA ALA A 29 -0.85 -6.18 -11.81
C ALA A 29 -0.91 -7.72 -11.90
N ILE A 30 -0.53 -8.44 -10.85
CA ILE A 30 -0.67 -9.90 -10.77
C ILE A 30 -2.14 -10.31 -10.85
N ALA A 31 -3.02 -9.62 -10.11
CA ALA A 31 -4.45 -9.91 -10.17
C ALA A 31 -5.02 -9.75 -11.58
N HIS A 32 -4.64 -8.67 -12.28
CA HIS A 32 -5.03 -8.44 -13.67
C HIS A 32 -4.55 -9.54 -14.60
N ALA A 33 -3.29 -9.96 -14.49
CA ALA A 33 -2.73 -11.05 -15.28
C ALA A 33 -3.46 -12.39 -15.03
N CYS A 34 -3.85 -12.67 -13.79
CA CYS A 34 -4.66 -13.83 -13.46
C CYS A 34 -6.05 -13.76 -14.12
N ILE A 35 -6.73 -12.61 -14.06
CA ILE A 35 -8.04 -12.44 -14.71
C ILE A 35 -7.93 -12.68 -16.23
N GLU A 36 -6.94 -12.08 -16.87
CA GLU A 36 -6.69 -12.26 -18.32
C GLU A 36 -6.39 -13.73 -18.67
N ALA A 37 -5.62 -14.43 -17.83
CA ALA A 37 -5.35 -15.85 -18.01
C ALA A 37 -6.62 -16.72 -17.87
N ALA A 38 -7.50 -16.39 -16.91
CA ALA A 38 -8.77 -17.10 -16.74
C ALA A 38 -9.71 -16.87 -17.93
N GLU A 39 -9.80 -15.64 -18.44
CA GLU A 39 -10.58 -15.30 -19.62
C GLU A 39 -10.06 -16.00 -20.89
N THR A 40 -8.73 -16.01 -21.07
CA THR A 40 -8.07 -16.73 -22.16
C THR A 40 -8.37 -18.22 -22.10
N LEU A 41 -8.28 -18.83 -20.91
CA LEU A 41 -8.58 -20.24 -20.72
C LEU A 41 -10.04 -20.58 -21.04
N ALA A 42 -10.98 -19.71 -20.65
CA ALA A 42 -12.40 -19.87 -20.98
C ALA A 42 -12.65 -19.76 -22.49
N ALA A 43 -11.96 -18.83 -23.18
CA ALA A 43 -12.04 -18.69 -24.63
C ALA A 43 -11.47 -19.92 -25.36
N ASP A 44 -10.33 -20.44 -24.92
CA ASP A 44 -9.71 -21.66 -25.46
C ASP A 44 -10.61 -22.88 -25.27
N GLN A 45 -11.21 -23.04 -24.09
CA GLN A 45 -12.21 -24.08 -23.85
C GLN A 45 -13.38 -23.99 -24.82
N ALA A 46 -13.91 -22.79 -25.06
CA ALA A 46 -15.02 -22.59 -25.97
C ALA A 46 -14.64 -22.90 -27.43
N SER A 47 -13.38 -22.64 -27.81
CA SER A 47 -12.84 -23.00 -29.13
C SER A 47 -12.71 -24.52 -29.29
N TRP A 48 -12.01 -25.19 -28.36
CA TRP A 48 -11.82 -26.64 -28.40
C TRP A 48 -13.12 -27.42 -28.29
N ALA A 49 -14.11 -26.91 -27.56
CA ALA A 49 -15.43 -27.52 -27.48
C ALA A 49 -16.12 -27.64 -28.85
N LYS A 50 -15.89 -26.68 -29.75
CA LYS A 50 -16.45 -26.69 -31.12
C LYS A 50 -15.72 -27.65 -32.03
N GLU A 51 -14.40 -27.77 -31.87
CA GLU A 51 -13.55 -28.55 -32.78
C GLU A 51 -13.35 -30.01 -32.34
N TRP A 52 -13.14 -30.26 -31.04
CA TRP A 52 -12.66 -31.55 -30.53
C TRP A 52 -13.62 -32.25 -29.57
N LYS A 53 -14.70 -31.58 -29.12
CA LYS A 53 -15.63 -32.08 -28.08
C LYS A 53 -14.89 -32.76 -26.90
N PRO A 54 -14.13 -32.01 -26.08
CA PRO A 54 -13.50 -32.56 -24.91
C PRO A 54 -14.57 -33.09 -23.95
N GLU A 55 -14.59 -34.40 -23.72
CA GLU A 55 -15.56 -35.07 -22.84
C GLU A 55 -14.99 -35.28 -21.42
N GLY A 56 -15.89 -35.24 -20.42
CA GLY A 56 -15.61 -35.68 -19.05
C GLY A 56 -14.56 -34.83 -18.30
N VAL A 57 -13.49 -35.49 -17.86
CA VAL A 57 -12.51 -34.97 -16.87
C VAL A 57 -11.77 -33.72 -17.35
N HIS A 58 -11.56 -33.57 -18.66
CA HIS A 58 -10.86 -32.40 -19.21
C HIS A 58 -11.64 -31.09 -19.04
N GLN A 59 -12.93 -31.08 -19.36
CA GLN A 59 -13.78 -29.89 -19.14
C GLN A 59 -13.83 -29.51 -17.66
N GLU A 60 -14.02 -30.50 -16.77
CA GLU A 60 -14.10 -30.28 -15.34
C GLU A 60 -12.78 -29.75 -14.75
N THR A 61 -11.64 -30.29 -15.19
CA THR A 61 -10.31 -29.88 -14.70
C THR A 61 -10.00 -28.45 -15.13
N THR A 62 -10.31 -28.09 -16.37
CA THR A 62 -10.05 -26.75 -16.88
C THR A 62 -11.02 -25.72 -16.29
N ALA A 63 -12.28 -26.08 -16.01
CA ALA A 63 -13.19 -25.22 -15.25
C ALA A 63 -12.67 -24.97 -13.82
N LYS A 64 -12.21 -26.01 -13.11
CA LYS A 64 -11.57 -25.87 -11.79
C LYS A 64 -10.31 -25.02 -11.84
N LEU A 65 -9.54 -25.10 -12.94
CA LEU A 65 -8.37 -24.25 -13.14
C LEU A 65 -8.77 -22.78 -13.32
N ALA A 66 -9.78 -22.49 -14.13
CA ALA A 66 -10.31 -21.13 -14.30
C ALA A 66 -10.79 -20.55 -12.95
N ASP A 67 -11.59 -21.30 -12.20
CA ASP A 67 -12.06 -20.91 -10.87
C ASP A 67 -10.89 -20.65 -9.89
N GLY A 68 -9.88 -21.52 -9.93
CA GLY A 68 -8.66 -21.37 -9.13
C GLY A 68 -7.89 -20.10 -9.48
N ILE A 69 -7.74 -19.79 -10.77
CA ILE A 69 -7.07 -18.56 -11.24
C ILE A 69 -7.86 -17.31 -10.80
N THR A 70 -9.19 -17.32 -10.95
CA THR A 70 -10.04 -16.22 -10.47
C THR A 70 -9.92 -16.03 -8.95
N THR A 71 -9.83 -17.13 -8.19
CA THR A 71 -9.62 -17.08 -6.74
C THR A 71 -8.29 -16.41 -6.39
N VAL A 72 -7.21 -16.77 -7.09
CA VAL A 72 -5.90 -16.14 -6.90
C VAL A 72 -5.95 -14.66 -7.24
N ALA A 73 -6.67 -14.28 -8.32
CA ALA A 73 -6.84 -12.88 -8.67
C ALA A 73 -7.53 -12.08 -7.55
N THR A 74 -8.61 -12.60 -6.97
CA THR A 74 -9.30 -11.95 -5.85
C THR A 74 -8.38 -11.82 -4.63
N GLN A 75 -7.64 -12.87 -4.29
CA GLN A 75 -6.68 -12.81 -3.17
C GLN A 75 -5.58 -11.77 -3.39
N ALA A 76 -5.10 -11.62 -4.63
CA ALA A 76 -4.11 -10.62 -4.99
C ALA A 76 -4.69 -9.18 -4.89
N GLN A 77 -5.96 -8.98 -5.27
CA GLN A 77 -6.65 -7.69 -5.07
C GLN A 77 -6.83 -7.35 -3.59
N ASP A 78 -7.27 -8.32 -2.78
CA ASP A 78 -7.44 -8.13 -1.34
C ASP A 78 -6.09 -7.77 -0.67
N LEU A 79 -5.02 -8.44 -1.09
CA LEU A 79 -3.66 -8.13 -0.62
C LEU A 79 -3.22 -6.72 -1.04
N ALA A 80 -3.46 -6.33 -2.30
CA ALA A 80 -3.14 -5.01 -2.80
C ALA A 80 -3.85 -3.92 -1.96
N GLU A 81 -5.14 -4.07 -1.67
CA GLU A 81 -5.88 -3.10 -0.86
C GLU A 81 -5.39 -3.06 0.59
N SER A 82 -5.08 -4.22 1.18
CA SER A 82 -4.51 -4.28 2.54
C SER A 82 -3.17 -3.52 2.62
N ILE A 83 -2.26 -3.76 1.67
CA ILE A 83 -0.96 -3.09 1.59
C ILE A 83 -1.15 -1.58 1.38
N ARG A 84 -2.07 -1.19 0.49
CA ARG A 84 -2.37 0.22 0.20
C ARG A 84 -2.97 0.94 1.42
N SER A 85 -3.78 0.24 2.21
CA SER A 85 -4.28 0.75 3.50
C SER A 85 -3.16 0.97 4.52
N GLU A 86 -2.19 0.06 4.59
CA GLU A 86 -1.01 0.21 5.45
C GLU A 86 -0.14 1.39 5.00
N ALA A 87 0.10 1.55 3.70
CA ALA A 87 0.82 2.70 3.14
C ALA A 87 0.17 4.03 3.54
N ARG A 88 -1.14 4.18 3.34
CA ARG A 88 -1.92 5.37 3.78
C ARG A 88 -1.80 5.62 5.29
N THR A 89 -1.74 4.55 6.08
CA THR A 89 -1.59 4.67 7.54
C THR A 89 -0.21 5.23 7.91
N LEU A 90 0.85 4.78 7.24
CA LEU A 90 2.19 5.32 7.44
C LEU A 90 2.29 6.79 7.02
N GLU A 91 1.73 7.15 5.87
CA GLU A 91 1.67 8.55 5.40
C GLU A 91 0.99 9.46 6.43
N ARG A 92 -0.15 9.02 6.98
CA ARG A 92 -0.86 9.76 8.01
C ARG A 92 -0.06 9.89 9.30
N ARG A 93 0.62 8.83 9.74
CA ARG A 93 1.49 8.89 10.93
C ARG A 93 2.61 9.90 10.77
N VAL A 94 3.17 10.05 9.57
CA VAL A 94 4.18 11.07 9.29
C VAL A 94 3.57 12.47 9.35
N ALA A 95 2.41 12.68 8.74
CA ALA A 95 1.73 13.98 8.79
C ALA A 95 1.38 14.38 10.24
N ASP A 96 0.83 13.45 11.03
CA ASP A 96 0.50 13.68 12.43
C ASP A 96 1.76 14.02 13.26
N ALA A 97 2.88 13.33 13.00
CA ALA A 97 4.12 13.59 13.71
C ALA A 97 4.73 14.96 13.38
N ILE A 98 4.69 15.38 12.10
CA ILE A 98 5.14 16.70 11.69
C ILE A 98 4.30 17.79 12.37
N ALA A 99 2.98 17.63 12.44
CA ALA A 99 2.10 18.59 13.10
C ALA A 99 2.43 18.74 14.60
N VAL A 100 2.71 17.62 15.30
CA VAL A 100 3.14 17.64 16.71
C VAL A 100 4.49 18.35 16.87
N ASP A 101 5.42 18.14 15.95
CA ASP A 101 6.73 18.80 15.99
C ASP A 101 6.62 20.31 15.75
N GLU A 102 5.75 20.75 14.84
CA GLU A 102 5.45 22.16 14.62
C GLU A 102 4.81 22.81 15.86
N GLU A 103 3.85 22.13 16.51
CA GLU A 103 3.24 22.59 17.75
C GLU A 103 4.28 22.72 18.89
N ASN A 104 5.15 21.71 19.03
CA ASN A 104 6.23 21.73 20.03
C ASN A 104 7.23 22.87 19.76
N ALA A 105 7.59 23.11 18.50
CA ALA A 105 8.48 24.19 18.12
C ALA A 105 7.87 25.56 18.46
N ALA A 106 6.58 25.77 18.16
CA ALA A 106 5.87 26.99 18.52
C ALA A 106 5.78 27.21 20.04
N ALA A 107 5.49 26.15 20.80
CA ALA A 107 5.45 26.21 22.26
C ALA A 107 6.81 26.54 22.87
N LEU A 108 7.90 25.98 22.32
CA LEU A 108 9.26 26.28 22.76
C LEU A 108 9.65 27.74 22.48
N ASP A 109 9.30 28.27 21.30
CA ASP A 109 9.54 29.67 20.94
C ASP A 109 8.76 30.65 21.84
N GLU A 110 7.52 30.30 22.20
CA GLU A 110 6.74 31.05 23.18
C GLU A 110 7.42 31.07 24.56
N VAL A 111 7.91 29.91 25.04
CA VAL A 111 8.63 29.82 26.31
C VAL A 111 9.91 30.67 26.29
N ASP A 112 10.69 30.63 25.20
CA ASP A 112 11.91 31.44 25.07
C ASP A 112 11.59 32.95 25.03
N THR A 113 10.54 33.35 24.32
CA THR A 113 10.03 34.73 24.31
C THR A 113 9.60 35.19 25.71
N GLN A 114 8.91 34.34 26.47
CA GLN A 114 8.51 34.66 27.84
C GLN A 114 9.72 34.77 28.79
N LEU A 115 10.74 33.92 28.63
CA LEU A 115 11.96 33.96 29.44
C LEU A 115 12.81 35.21 29.14
N THR A 116 12.94 35.56 27.87
CA THR A 116 13.70 36.75 27.43
C THR A 116 13.01 38.06 27.83
N THR A 117 11.67 38.12 27.76
CA THR A 117 10.90 39.31 28.16
C THR A 117 10.74 39.47 29.68
N LYS A 118 10.79 38.37 30.45
CA LYS A 118 10.70 38.41 31.92
C LYS A 118 12.04 38.54 32.63
N ARG A 119 13.19 38.46 31.94
CA ARG A 119 14.50 38.77 32.54
C ARG A 119 14.56 40.30 32.76
N PRO A 120 14.40 40.82 34.00
CA PRO A 120 14.71 42.22 34.21
C PRO A 120 16.21 42.36 33.98
N LEU A 121 16.61 43.39 33.22
CA LEU A 121 17.98 43.87 33.20
C LEU A 121 18.41 44.09 34.64
N GLY A 122 19.18 43.15 35.19
CA GLY A 122 19.83 43.30 36.48
C GLY A 122 20.85 44.42 36.32
N ASN A 123 20.55 45.56 36.96
CA ASN A 123 21.56 46.55 37.35
C ASN A 123 22.61 45.92 38.25
#